data_AF-A0A7T8GW07-F1
#
_entry.id   AF-A0A7T8GW07-F1
#
_cell.length_a   1.000
_cell.length_b   1.000
_cell.length_c   1.000
_cell.angle_alpha   90.00
_cell.angle_beta   90.00
_cell.angle_gamma   90.00
#
_symmetry.space_group_name_H-M   'P 1'
#
loop_
_entity.id
_entity.type
_entity.pdbx_description
1 polymer ?
#
loop_
_entity_poly.entity_id
_entity_poly.type
_entity_poly.pdbx_seq_one_letter_code
_entity_poly.pdbx_strand_id
1 'polypeptide(L)'
;MEQTRRDPVIELLCAGHHPAAIIKLLKYPRRTIHDIIKKWEESGMSKRKEHKPRSDRICTPTFVAGLKRSINANPGTPMSILAEKRGQDSSPTHKAKFVHSWLRRMCTTSGTSTSDPPNSPDMNPCDYYLLGKLEREVCATNHSNVASLKASIKSETNKLDPADVSKDCERFRRRLEDILEAEGGHIE
;
A
#
# COMPACT_ATOMS: atom_id res chain seq x y z
N MET A 1 5.92 -13.95 24.08
CA MET A 1 5.13 -15.17 23.80
C MET A 1 5.82 -16.15 22.85
N GLU A 2 6.32 -15.74 21.68
CA GLU A 2 6.92 -16.71 20.72
C GLU A 2 8.30 -17.23 21.17
N GLN A 3 9.11 -16.41 21.85
CA GLN A 3 10.41 -16.84 22.39
C GLN A 3 10.25 -17.92 23.46
N THR A 4 9.24 -17.76 24.33
CA THR A 4 8.79 -18.73 25.34
C THR A 4 8.40 -20.10 24.74
N ARG A 5 8.11 -20.17 23.43
CA ARG A 5 7.86 -21.43 22.71
C ARG A 5 9.11 -22.00 22.03
N ARG A 6 10.11 -21.18 21.72
CA ARG A 6 11.37 -21.60 21.08
C ARG A 6 12.34 -22.21 22.09
N ASP A 7 12.51 -21.56 23.24
CA ASP A 7 13.54 -21.93 24.21
C ASP A 7 13.36 -23.38 24.72
N PRO A 8 12.15 -23.84 25.11
CA PRO A 8 11.95 -25.23 25.55
C PRO A 8 12.20 -26.26 24.44
N VAL A 9 11.97 -25.92 23.17
CA VAL A 9 12.25 -26.81 22.03
C VAL A 9 13.75 -27.01 21.87
N ILE A 10 14.52 -25.92 22.02
CA ILE A 10 15.98 -25.94 21.86
C ILE A 10 16.63 -26.65 23.06
N GLU A 11 16.18 -26.39 24.28
CA GLU A 11 16.66 -27.09 25.49
C GLU A 11 16.48 -28.61 25.37
N LEU A 12 15.29 -29.06 24.94
CA LEU A 12 15.03 -30.49 24.75
C LEU A 12 15.84 -31.09 23.60
N LEU A 13 16.06 -30.33 22.52
CA LEU A 13 16.91 -30.76 21.42
C LEU A 13 18.37 -30.91 21.88
N CYS A 14 18.90 -29.96 22.65
CA CYS A 14 20.25 -29.99 23.23
C CYS A 14 20.40 -31.11 24.27
N ALA A 15 19.34 -31.45 24.99
CA ALA A 15 19.28 -32.62 25.87
C ALA A 15 19.18 -33.97 25.13
N GLY A 16 19.20 -33.96 23.78
CA GLY A 16 19.23 -35.15 22.94
C GLY A 16 17.85 -35.76 22.64
N HIS A 17 16.76 -35.06 22.93
CA HIS A 17 15.42 -35.57 22.60
C HIS A 17 15.16 -35.51 21.10
N HIS A 18 14.63 -36.61 20.56
CA HIS A 18 14.22 -36.66 19.15
C HIS A 18 12.98 -35.76 18.88
N PRO A 19 12.85 -35.14 17.69
CA PRO A 19 11.77 -34.19 17.40
C PRO A 19 10.35 -34.75 17.63
N ALA A 20 10.15 -36.05 17.40
CA ALA A 20 8.87 -36.71 17.66
C ALA A 20 8.49 -36.76 19.15
N ALA A 21 9.48 -36.88 20.05
CA ALA A 21 9.27 -36.82 21.48
C ALA A 21 8.95 -35.40 21.94
N ILE A 22 9.66 -34.40 21.38
CA ILE A 22 9.43 -32.97 21.66
C ILE A 22 8.00 -32.56 21.26
N ILE A 23 7.52 -33.02 20.09
CA ILE A 23 6.14 -32.74 19.62
C ILE A 23 5.11 -33.27 20.62
N LYS A 24 5.30 -34.49 21.13
CA LYS A 24 4.39 -35.11 22.10
C LYS A 24 4.42 -34.38 23.46
N LEU A 25 5.62 -33.97 23.91
CA LEU A 25 5.83 -33.33 25.20
C LEU A 25 5.26 -31.91 25.24
N LEU A 26 5.62 -31.08 24.25
CA LEU A 26 5.23 -29.67 24.20
C LEU A 26 3.85 -29.45 23.55
N LYS A 27 3.30 -30.46 22.87
CA LYS A 27 2.03 -30.40 22.13
C LYS A 27 1.98 -29.27 21.10
N TYR A 28 3.13 -28.85 20.58
CA TYR A 28 3.22 -27.85 19.52
C TYR A 28 3.00 -28.49 18.14
N PRO A 29 2.49 -27.74 17.15
CA PRO A 29 2.34 -28.24 15.80
C PRO A 29 3.68 -28.76 15.24
N ARG A 30 3.66 -29.93 14.59
CA ARG A 30 4.84 -30.59 14.02
C ARG A 30 5.68 -29.63 13.15
N ARG A 31 5.01 -28.83 12.32
CA ARG A 31 5.65 -27.82 11.46
C ARG A 31 6.46 -26.80 12.26
N THR A 32 5.88 -26.28 13.35
CA THR A 32 6.55 -25.30 14.22
C THR A 32 7.81 -25.86 14.84
N ILE A 33 7.79 -27.12 15.30
CA ILE A 33 8.98 -27.75 15.88
C ILE A 33 10.09 -27.90 14.83
N HIS A 34 9.77 -28.44 13.64
CA HIS A 34 10.75 -28.59 12.57
C HIS A 34 11.31 -27.25 12.08
N ASP A 35 10.48 -26.21 11.98
CA ASP A 35 10.92 -24.88 11.58
C ASP A 35 11.87 -24.24 12.63
N ILE A 36 11.68 -24.55 13.92
CA ILE A 36 12.57 -24.07 15.00
C ILE A 36 13.90 -24.82 14.98
N ILE A 37 13.86 -26.15 14.87
CA ILE A 37 15.08 -27.00 14.82
C ILE A 37 15.93 -26.63 13.62
N LYS A 38 15.33 -26.53 12.43
CA LYS A 38 16.03 -26.13 11.21
C LYS A 38 16.72 -24.78 11.36
N LYS A 39 16.03 -23.78 11.93
CA LYS A 39 16.63 -22.46 12.17
C LYS A 39 17.75 -22.49 13.19
N TRP A 40 17.64 -23.34 14.21
CA TRP A 40 18.70 -23.54 15.20
C TRP A 40 19.95 -24.16 14.57
N GLU A 41 19.79 -25.19 13.73
CA GLU A 41 20.90 -25.82 12.99
C GLU A 41 21.57 -24.84 12.01
N GLU A 42 20.80 -23.98 11.35
CA GLU A 42 21.32 -23.02 10.36
C GLU A 42 22.02 -21.81 10.99
N SER A 43 21.59 -21.35 12.17
CA SER A 43 22.03 -20.05 12.73
C SER A 43 22.61 -20.11 14.14
N GLY A 44 22.44 -21.22 14.87
CA GLY A 44 22.85 -21.36 16.28
C GLY A 44 22.16 -20.39 17.23
N MET A 45 21.13 -19.66 16.78
CA MET A 45 20.46 -18.63 17.55
C MET A 45 19.06 -19.09 17.96
N SER A 46 18.75 -18.95 19.26
CA SER A 46 17.42 -19.22 19.80
C SER A 46 16.46 -18.06 19.53
N LYS A 47 16.98 -16.84 19.43
CA LYS A 47 16.18 -15.62 19.27
C LYS A 47 15.59 -15.54 17.87
N ARG A 48 14.30 -15.19 17.80
CA ARG A 48 13.69 -14.81 16.51
C ARG A 48 14.42 -13.59 15.95
N LYS A 49 14.73 -13.61 14.66
CA LYS A 49 15.17 -12.40 13.95
C LYS A 49 14.14 -11.29 14.16
N GLU A 50 14.58 -10.14 14.66
CA GLU A 50 13.72 -8.97 14.82
C GLU A 50 13.07 -8.64 13.48
N HIS A 51 11.74 -8.61 13.48
CA HIS A 51 11.01 -8.06 12.36
C HIS A 51 11.09 -6.55 12.48
N LYS A 52 11.77 -5.89 11.55
CA LYS A 52 11.69 -4.43 11.48
C LYS A 52 10.23 -4.07 11.25
N PRO A 53 9.64 -3.15 12.03
CA PRO A 53 8.31 -2.66 11.72
C PRO A 53 8.33 -2.13 10.29
N ARG A 54 7.22 -2.33 9.57
CA ARG A 54 7.03 -1.65 8.31
C ARG A 54 7.13 -0.15 8.61
N SER A 55 8.04 0.54 7.94
CA SER A 55 8.08 2.00 7.93
C SER A 55 6.68 2.50 7.57
N ASP A 56 6.08 3.26 8.47
CA ASP A 56 4.87 4.04 8.24
C ASP A 56 5.12 5.17 7.24
N ARG A 57 6.38 5.59 7.08
CA ARG A 57 6.79 6.51 6.00
C ARG A 57 6.33 5.99 4.65
N ILE A 58 5.39 6.72 4.06
CA ILE A 58 4.70 6.44 2.82
C ILE A 58 5.71 6.30 1.66
N CYS A 59 6.66 7.24 1.60
CA CYS A 59 7.62 7.34 0.51
C CYS A 59 9.03 6.98 0.98
N THR A 60 9.65 6.02 0.29
CA THR A 60 11.07 5.71 0.49
C THR A 60 11.95 6.88 0.01
N PRO A 61 13.15 7.12 0.58
CA PRO A 61 14.07 8.15 0.09
C PRO A 61 14.39 8.01 -1.40
N THR A 62 14.47 6.78 -1.90
CA THR A 62 14.65 6.46 -3.33
C THR A 62 13.48 6.97 -4.18
N PHE A 63 12.25 6.82 -3.68
CA PHE A 63 11.05 7.35 -4.34
C PHE A 63 11.07 8.88 -4.36
N VAL A 64 11.34 9.53 -3.22
CA VAL A 64 11.44 10.99 -3.11
C VAL A 64 12.49 11.53 -4.08
N ALA A 65 13.67 10.89 -4.18
CA ALA A 65 14.70 11.27 -5.14
C ALA A 65 14.24 11.07 -6.60
N GLY A 66 13.50 9.99 -6.89
CA GLY A 66 12.89 9.75 -8.21
C GLY A 66 11.84 10.79 -8.57
N LEU A 67 11.01 11.19 -7.61
CA LEU A 67 10.01 12.23 -7.77
C LEU A 67 10.67 13.59 -8.03
N LYS A 68 11.68 13.98 -7.24
CA LYS A 68 12.49 15.18 -7.49
C LYS A 68 13.07 15.20 -8.90
N ARG A 69 13.65 14.09 -9.36
CA ARG A 69 14.15 13.96 -10.75
C ARG A 69 13.04 14.13 -11.78
N SER A 70 11.87 13.51 -11.57
CA SER A 70 10.75 13.60 -12.51
C SER A 70 10.17 15.02 -12.62
N ILE A 71 10.09 15.75 -11.51
CA ILE A 71 9.60 17.14 -11.49
C ILE A 71 10.62 18.08 -12.15
N ASN A 72 11.91 17.90 -11.88
CA ASN A 72 12.98 18.72 -12.44
C ASN A 72 13.25 18.44 -13.91
N ALA A 73 13.07 17.20 -14.38
CA ALA A 73 13.38 16.81 -15.76
C ALA A 73 12.47 17.46 -16.79
N ASN A 74 11.23 17.80 -16.45
CA ASN A 74 10.34 18.51 -17.37
C ASN A 74 9.33 19.38 -16.61
N PRO A 75 9.72 20.60 -16.20
CA PRO A 75 8.88 21.48 -15.40
C PRO A 75 7.60 21.91 -16.13
N GLY A 76 7.58 21.89 -17.46
CA GLY A 76 6.43 22.24 -18.30
C GLY A 76 5.46 21.10 -18.60
N THR A 77 5.62 19.92 -17.96
CA THR A 77 4.65 18.82 -18.13
C THR A 77 3.29 19.26 -17.59
N PRO A 78 2.21 19.21 -18.40
CA PRO A 78 0.88 19.57 -17.96
C PRO A 78 0.42 18.70 -16.79
N MET A 79 -0.35 19.29 -15.88
CA MET A 79 -0.83 18.66 -14.65
C MET A 79 -1.62 17.38 -14.89
N SER A 80 -2.47 17.38 -15.92
CA SER A 80 -3.24 16.23 -16.36
C SER A 80 -2.36 15.04 -16.72
N ILE A 81 -1.22 15.26 -17.38
CA ILE A 81 -0.30 14.21 -17.81
C ILE A 81 0.48 13.62 -16.62
N LEU A 82 0.79 14.43 -15.60
CA LEU A 82 1.43 13.94 -14.37
C LEU A 82 0.48 13.08 -13.53
N ALA A 83 -0.77 13.51 -13.39
CA ALA A 83 -1.82 12.76 -12.70
C ALA A 83 -2.15 11.46 -13.46
N GLU A 84 -2.27 11.51 -14.79
CA GLU A 84 -2.54 10.34 -15.63
C GLU A 84 -1.42 9.28 -15.56
N LYS A 85 -0.15 9.70 -15.53
CA LYS A 85 0.98 8.77 -15.41
C LYS A 85 1.07 8.07 -14.06
N ARG A 86 0.43 8.60 -13.02
CA ARG A 86 0.57 8.14 -11.63
C ARG A 86 -0.70 7.57 -11.02
N GLY A 87 -1.89 7.98 -11.46
CA GLY A 87 -3.18 7.80 -10.75
C GLY A 87 -3.77 6.39 -10.68
N GLN A 88 -2.96 5.35 -10.48
CA GLN A 88 -3.42 4.02 -10.10
C GLN A 88 -2.65 3.53 -8.88
N ASP A 89 -3.40 3.14 -7.84
CA ASP A 89 -2.80 2.59 -6.63
C ASP A 89 -2.07 1.27 -6.91
N SER A 90 -1.26 0.87 -5.94
CA SER A 90 -0.42 -0.31 -6.04
C SER A 90 -1.14 -1.64 -5.72
N SER A 91 -2.47 -1.69 -5.70
CA SER A 91 -3.25 -2.89 -5.31
C SER A 91 -2.92 -4.10 -6.19
N PRO A 92 -2.89 -5.35 -5.63
CA PRO A 92 -2.57 -6.55 -6.40
C PRO A 92 -3.46 -6.76 -7.64
N THR A 93 -4.74 -6.35 -7.57
CA THR A 93 -5.67 -6.41 -8.70
C THR A 93 -5.28 -5.45 -9.81
N HIS A 94 -4.80 -4.26 -9.48
CA HIS A 94 -4.37 -3.24 -10.44
C HIS A 94 -3.01 -3.59 -11.07
N LYS A 95 -2.15 -4.34 -10.37
CA LYS A 95 -0.85 -4.85 -10.87
C LYS A 95 -0.95 -6.12 -11.71
N ALA A 96 -2.14 -6.70 -11.88
CA ALA A 96 -2.29 -7.93 -12.65
C ALA A 96 -1.87 -7.72 -14.10
N LYS A 97 -1.12 -8.68 -14.67
CA LYS A 97 -0.64 -8.61 -16.07
C LYS A 97 -1.76 -8.37 -17.07
N PHE A 98 -2.93 -8.98 -16.81
CA PHE A 98 -4.13 -8.78 -17.62
C PHE A 98 -4.59 -7.32 -17.61
N VAL A 99 -4.69 -6.70 -16.43
CA VAL A 99 -5.12 -5.30 -16.27
C VAL A 99 -4.14 -4.34 -16.94
N HIS A 100 -2.83 -4.52 -16.73
CA HIS A 100 -1.80 -3.72 -17.41
C HIS A 100 -1.84 -3.90 -18.95
N SER A 101 -2.09 -5.12 -19.43
CA SER A 101 -2.21 -5.39 -20.87
C SER A 101 -3.45 -4.73 -21.47
N TRP A 102 -4.56 -4.73 -20.75
CA TRP A 102 -5.80 -4.05 -21.13
C TRP A 102 -5.62 -2.53 -21.13
N LEU A 103 -5.05 -1.94 -20.06
CA LEU A 103 -4.77 -0.50 -19.96
C LEU A 103 -3.85 -0.02 -21.08
N ARG A 104 -2.78 -0.76 -21.39
CA ARG A 104 -1.88 -0.44 -22.50
C ARG A 104 -2.59 -0.41 -23.86
N ARG A 105 -3.61 -1.25 -24.04
CA ARG A 105 -4.38 -1.32 -25.28
C ARG A 105 -5.41 -0.19 -25.39
N MET A 106 -6.03 0.17 -24.27
CA MET A 106 -7.13 1.14 -24.24
C MET A 106 -6.69 2.59 -24.04
N CYS A 107 -5.59 2.83 -23.32
CA CYS A 107 -5.09 4.16 -23.01
C CYS A 107 -3.76 4.42 -23.72
N THR A 108 -3.79 5.21 -24.81
CA THR A 108 -2.61 5.56 -25.64
C THR A 108 -1.55 6.39 -24.90
N THR A 109 -1.94 7.02 -23.80
CA THR A 109 -1.17 7.93 -22.94
C THR A 109 -0.58 7.27 -21.69
N SER A 110 -0.89 6.00 -21.43
CA SER A 110 -0.43 5.31 -20.23
C SER A 110 1.08 5.03 -20.28
N GLY A 111 1.85 5.99 -19.76
CA GLY A 111 3.26 5.82 -19.45
C GLY A 111 3.48 4.63 -18.52
N THR A 112 4.66 4.02 -18.63
CA THR A 112 5.13 2.94 -17.75
C THR A 112 4.75 3.23 -16.30
N SER A 113 3.95 2.35 -15.68
CA SER A 113 3.47 2.51 -14.31
C SER A 113 4.61 2.82 -13.35
N THR A 114 4.80 4.09 -13.00
CA THR A 114 5.52 4.41 -11.77
C THR A 114 4.53 4.12 -10.67
N SER A 115 4.64 2.95 -10.06
CA SER A 115 3.75 2.53 -8.99
C SER A 115 3.76 3.60 -7.89
N ASP A 116 2.59 4.13 -7.56
CA ASP A 116 2.46 4.99 -6.40
C ASP A 116 3.00 4.25 -5.16
N PRO A 117 3.61 4.99 -4.21
CA PRO A 117 4.08 4.39 -3.00
C PRO A 117 2.91 3.72 -2.25
N PRO A 118 3.19 2.68 -1.46
CA PRO A 118 2.16 2.12 -0.59
C PRO A 118 1.69 3.16 0.43
N ASN A 119 0.40 3.13 0.77
CA ASN A 119 -0.24 4.02 1.76
C ASN A 119 -0.19 5.52 1.39
N SER A 120 -0.32 5.87 0.10
CA SER A 120 -0.24 7.26 -0.38
C SER A 120 -1.59 7.82 -0.89
N PRO A 121 -2.67 7.89 -0.09
CA PRO A 121 -3.91 8.52 -0.55
C PRO A 121 -3.69 9.99 -0.95
N ASP A 122 -2.70 10.66 -0.35
CA ASP A 122 -2.29 12.03 -0.67
C ASP A 122 -1.74 12.20 -2.10
N MET A 123 -1.39 11.10 -2.77
CA MET A 123 -0.88 11.06 -4.14
C MET A 123 -1.92 10.62 -5.16
N ASN A 124 -3.19 10.50 -4.77
CA ASN A 124 -4.27 10.11 -5.68
C ASN A 124 -5.41 11.13 -5.64
N PRO A 125 -5.67 11.89 -6.73
CA PRO A 125 -6.77 12.84 -6.80
C PRO A 125 -8.15 12.25 -6.49
N CYS A 126 -8.34 10.95 -6.76
CA CYS A 126 -9.56 10.27 -6.38
C CYS A 126 -9.68 10.16 -4.85
N ASP A 127 -8.59 9.86 -4.14
CA ASP A 127 -8.61 9.60 -2.70
C ASP A 127 -8.66 10.90 -1.89
N TYR A 128 -7.78 11.87 -2.15
CA TYR A 128 -7.71 13.10 -1.36
C TYR A 128 -8.84 14.09 -1.65
N TYR A 129 -9.56 13.93 -2.75
CA TYR A 129 -10.62 14.87 -3.15
C TYR A 129 -11.95 14.20 -3.50
N LEU A 130 -11.99 13.40 -4.56
CA LEU A 130 -13.24 12.93 -5.14
C LEU A 130 -14.06 12.10 -4.14
N LEU A 131 -13.41 11.14 -3.49
CA LEU A 131 -14.05 10.27 -2.50
C LEU A 131 -14.55 11.08 -1.30
N GLY A 132 -13.73 11.99 -0.74
CA GLY A 132 -14.16 12.82 0.39
C GLY A 132 -15.32 13.77 0.05
N LYS A 133 -15.34 14.34 -1.16
CA LYS A 133 -16.46 15.16 -1.63
C LYS A 133 -17.73 14.33 -1.79
N LEU A 134 -17.64 13.19 -2.48
CA LEU A 134 -18.80 12.31 -2.69
C LEU A 134 -19.32 11.72 -1.39
N GLU A 135 -18.43 11.30 -0.48
CA GLU A 135 -18.82 10.79 0.83
C GLU A 135 -19.62 11.83 1.60
N ARG A 136 -19.16 13.08 1.66
CA ARG A 136 -19.89 14.15 2.35
C ARG A 136 -21.30 14.37 1.79
N GLU A 137 -21.45 14.41 0.47
CA GLU A 137 -22.75 14.71 -0.16
C GLU A 137 -23.69 13.50 -0.12
N VAL A 138 -23.18 12.29 -0.41
CA VAL A 138 -23.98 11.06 -0.43
C VAL A 138 -24.41 10.70 1.00
N CYS A 139 -23.46 10.69 1.94
CA CYS A 139 -23.73 10.34 3.34
C CYS A 139 -24.44 11.44 4.12
N ALA A 140 -24.74 12.60 3.52
CA ALA A 140 -25.65 13.59 4.11
C ALA A 140 -27.09 13.05 4.22
N THR A 141 -27.42 12.00 3.48
CA THR A 141 -28.73 11.33 3.53
C THR A 141 -28.59 9.85 3.91
N ASN A 142 -29.58 9.33 4.63
CA ASN A 142 -29.64 7.90 4.93
C ASN A 142 -30.18 7.12 3.72
N HIS A 143 -29.54 5.99 3.41
CA HIS A 143 -29.96 5.09 2.35
C HIS A 143 -30.50 3.79 2.93
N SER A 144 -31.72 3.41 2.56
CA SER A 144 -32.35 2.18 3.06
C SER A 144 -31.86 0.91 2.37
N ASN A 145 -31.23 1.04 1.20
CA ASN A 145 -30.72 -0.09 0.42
C ASN A 145 -29.62 0.33 -0.57
N VAL A 146 -28.95 -0.69 -1.12
CA VAL A 146 -27.84 -0.52 -2.09
C VAL A 146 -28.29 0.20 -3.37
N ALA A 147 -29.55 0.05 -3.80
CA ALA A 147 -30.05 0.71 -5.01
C ALA A 147 -30.18 2.23 -4.79
N SER A 148 -30.71 2.64 -3.64
CA SER A 148 -30.78 4.04 -3.21
C SER A 148 -29.37 4.66 -3.11
N LEU A 149 -28.42 3.95 -2.49
CA LEU A 149 -27.03 4.41 -2.40
C LEU A 149 -26.39 4.57 -3.80
N LYS A 150 -26.53 3.58 -4.68
CA LYS A 150 -26.00 3.67 -6.06
C LYS A 150 -26.62 4.82 -6.85
N ALA A 151 -27.92 5.09 -6.66
CA ALA A 151 -28.60 6.20 -7.32
C ALA A 151 -28.09 7.55 -6.80
N SER A 152 -27.90 7.69 -5.49
CA SER A 152 -27.33 8.89 -4.87
C SER A 152 -25.90 9.14 -5.34
N ILE A 153 -25.02 8.12 -5.32
CA ILE A 153 -23.65 8.24 -5.84
C ILE A 153 -23.66 8.74 -7.29
N LYS A 154 -24.48 8.15 -8.17
CA LYS A 154 -24.58 8.60 -9.56
C LYS A 154 -25.07 10.04 -9.66
N SER A 155 -26.06 10.40 -8.85
CA SER A 155 -26.62 11.76 -8.86
C SER A 155 -25.61 12.80 -8.40
N GLU A 156 -24.88 12.55 -7.30
CA GLU A 156 -23.86 13.47 -6.79
C GLU A 156 -22.66 13.55 -7.72
N THR A 157 -22.22 12.43 -8.30
CA THR A 157 -21.15 12.42 -9.31
C THR A 157 -21.52 13.26 -10.54
N ASN A 158 -22.78 13.22 -10.99
CA ASN A 158 -23.23 14.02 -12.13
C ASN A 158 -23.34 15.52 -11.83
N LYS A 159 -23.38 15.92 -10.55
CA LYS A 159 -23.37 17.33 -10.14
C LYS A 159 -21.95 17.89 -10.05
N LEU A 160 -20.92 17.05 -10.14
CA LEU A 160 -19.54 17.52 -10.09
C LEU A 160 -19.24 18.41 -11.29
N ASP A 161 -18.85 19.64 -11.02
CA ASP A 161 -18.35 20.55 -12.04
C ASP A 161 -17.00 20.03 -12.57
N PRO A 162 -16.85 19.81 -13.89
CA PRO A 162 -15.56 19.48 -14.48
C PRO A 162 -14.44 20.49 -14.14
N ALA A 163 -14.79 21.76 -13.93
CA ALA A 163 -13.83 22.80 -13.53
C ALA A 163 -13.26 22.54 -12.13
N ASP A 164 -14.09 22.08 -11.19
CA ASP A 164 -13.63 21.68 -9.86
C ASP A 164 -12.65 20.51 -9.96
N VAL A 165 -12.98 19.47 -10.74
CA VAL A 165 -12.12 18.31 -10.92
C VAL A 165 -10.79 18.70 -11.56
N SER A 166 -10.80 19.59 -12.56
CA SER A 166 -9.56 20.11 -13.16
C SER A 166 -8.71 20.85 -12.14
N LYS A 167 -9.33 21.70 -11.31
CA LYS A 167 -8.64 22.45 -10.27
C LYS A 167 -8.00 21.54 -9.22
N ASP A 168 -8.64 20.43 -8.87
CA ASP A 168 -8.06 19.47 -7.91
C ASP A 168 -6.96 18.61 -8.54
N CYS A 169 -7.04 18.30 -9.85
CA CYS A 169 -5.92 17.74 -10.60
C CYS A 169 -4.73 18.70 -10.68
N GLU A 170 -4.96 20.02 -10.76
CA GLU A 170 -3.90 21.03 -10.73
C GLU A 170 -3.20 21.10 -9.37
N ARG A 171 -3.91 20.81 -8.27
CA ARG A 171 -3.32 20.74 -6.92
C ARG A 171 -2.36 19.56 -6.75
N PHE A 172 -2.41 18.57 -7.63
CA PHE A 172 -1.60 17.36 -7.52
C PHE A 172 -0.10 17.68 -7.42
N ARG A 173 0.39 18.65 -8.21
CA ARG A 173 1.81 19.02 -8.19
C ARG A 173 2.21 19.67 -6.87
N ARG A 174 1.39 20.59 -6.37
CA ARG A 174 1.65 21.21 -5.07
C ARG A 174 1.69 20.15 -3.98
N ARG A 175 0.77 19.19 -3.98
CA ARG A 175 0.81 18.05 -3.04
C ARG A 175 2.11 17.23 -3.17
N LEU A 176 2.59 17.00 -4.40
CA LEU A 176 3.89 16.35 -4.61
C LEU A 176 5.04 17.18 -4.02
N GLU A 177 5.01 18.50 -4.19
CA GLU A 177 6.00 19.43 -3.61
C GLU A 177 5.93 19.43 -2.08
N ASP A 178 4.73 19.45 -1.48
CA ASP A 178 4.52 19.36 -0.03
C ASP A 178 5.03 18.03 0.54
N ILE A 179 4.79 16.91 -0.17
CA ILE A 179 5.35 15.59 0.19
C ILE A 179 6.89 15.61 0.12
N LEU A 180 7.46 16.31 -0.86
CA LEU A 180 8.92 16.44 -0.97
C LEU A 180 9.51 17.27 0.18
N GLU A 181 8.81 18.31 0.62
CA GLU A 181 9.17 19.15 1.77
C GLU A 181 9.04 18.38 3.09
N ALA A 182 7.98 17.58 3.25
CA ALA A 182 7.79 16.65 4.36
C ALA A 182 8.72 15.42 4.30
N GLU A 183 9.67 15.40 3.36
CA GLU A 183 10.58 14.28 3.09
C GLU A 183 9.86 12.92 2.95
N GLY A 184 8.69 12.88 2.33
CA GLY A 184 7.88 11.67 2.19
C GLY A 184 6.97 11.34 3.37
N GLY A 185 6.77 12.29 4.29
CA GLY A 185 5.75 12.24 5.34
C GLY A 185 4.33 12.50 4.83
N HIS A 186 3.35 12.36 5.73
CA HIS A 186 1.95 12.69 5.46
C HIS A 186 1.75 14.21 5.35
N ILE A 187 0.80 14.61 4.51
CA ILE A 187 0.39 16.00 4.31
C ILE A 187 -1.12 16.10 4.47
N GLU A 188 -1.64 17.30 4.82
CA GLU A 188 -3.08 17.59 4.86
C GLU A 188 -3.49 18.41 3.62
#